data_AF-A0A1I4Z471-F1
#
_entry.id   AF-A0A1I4Z471-F1
#
_cell.length_a   1.000
_cell.length_b   1.000
_cell.length_c   1.000
_cell.angle_alpha   90.00
_cell.angle_beta   90.00
_cell.angle_gamma   90.00
#
_symmetry.space_group_name_H-M   'P 1'
#
loop_
_entity.id
_entity.type
_entity.pdbx_description
1 polymer ?
#
loop_
_entity_poly.entity_id
_entity_poly.type
_entity_poly.pdbx_seq_one_letter_code
_entity_poly.pdbx_strand_id
1 'polypeptide(L)' 'MRLPDDLSAQLNALAKATGRSKSFLAGQANRDYIEREAWQIGQITQALQKADAGDFASETEVSAISAKWQRHAG' A
#
# COMPACT_ATOMS: atom_id res chain seq x y z
N MET A 1 -24.23 -2.53 7.92
CA MET A 1 -23.09 -3.36 8.34
C MET A 1 -23.03 -3.35 9.85
N ARG A 2 -22.91 -4.51 10.50
CA ARG A 2 -22.70 -4.57 11.95
C ARG A 2 -21.20 -4.61 12.21
N LEU A 3 -20.72 -3.64 12.97
CA LEU A 3 -19.33 -3.58 13.42
C LEU A 3 -19.25 -4.21 14.82
N PRO A 4 -18.11 -4.82 15.18
CA PRO A 4 -17.77 -5.11 16.57
C PRO A 4 -17.94 -3.86 17.47
N ASP A 5 -18.27 -4.08 18.73
CA ASP A 5 -18.64 -3.00 19.66
C ASP A 5 -17.47 -2.03 19.92
N ASP A 6 -16.25 -2.57 20.02
CA ASP A 6 -15.01 -1.82 20.16
C ASP A 6 -14.74 -0.92 18.95
N LEU A 7 -14.90 -1.45 17.73
CA LEU A 7 -14.72 -0.69 16.50
C LEU A 7 -15.81 0.38 16.34
N SER A 8 -17.04 0.06 16.73
CA SER A 8 -18.14 1.04 16.76
C SER A 8 -17.84 2.20 17.71
N ALA A 9 -17.28 1.91 18.89
CA ALA A 9 -16.89 2.92 19.86
C ALA A 9 -15.77 3.84 19.33
N GLN A 10 -14.74 3.25 18.70
CA GLN A 10 -13.66 4.01 18.07
C GLN A 10 -14.19 4.92 16.94
N LEU A 11 -15.06 4.39 16.08
CA LEU A 11 -15.66 5.17 14.99
C LEU A 11 -16.58 6.30 15.51
N ASN A 12 -17.32 6.06 16.61
CA ASN A 12 -18.11 7.10 17.29
C ASN A 12 -17.19 8.22 17.84
N ALA A 13 -16.09 7.87 18.51
CA ALA A 13 -15.15 8.84 19.07
C ALA A 13 -14.50 9.69 17.97
N LEU A 14 -14.08 9.04 16.87
CA LEU A 14 -13.51 9.73 15.72
C LEU A 14 -14.52 10.68 15.07
N ALA A 15 -15.75 10.22 14.83
CA ALA A 15 -16.83 11.05 14.29
C ALA A 15 -17.07 12.32 15.13
N LYS A 16 -17.07 12.18 16.46
CA LYS A 16 -17.21 13.31 17.40
C LYS A 16 -16.03 14.27 17.32
N ALA A 17 -14.80 13.77 17.28
CA ALA A 17 -13.59 14.58 17.22
C ALA A 17 -13.43 15.34 15.89
N THR A 18 -13.86 14.74 14.77
CA THR A 18 -13.69 15.32 13.43
C THR A 18 -14.92 16.08 12.92
N GLY A 19 -16.06 16.02 13.64
CA GLY A 19 -17.33 16.59 13.19
C GLY A 19 -17.87 15.93 11.91
N ARG A 20 -17.51 14.68 11.65
CA ARG A 20 -17.93 13.93 10.45
C ARG A 20 -18.94 12.85 10.82
N SER A 21 -19.81 12.50 9.87
CA SER A 21 -20.71 11.37 10.07
C SER A 21 -19.95 10.05 10.05
N LYS A 22 -20.46 9.05 10.78
CA LYS A 22 -19.88 7.69 10.75
C LYS A 22 -19.87 7.09 9.35
N SER A 23 -20.94 7.32 8.58
CA SER A 23 -21.04 6.83 7.21
C SER A 23 -19.98 7.47 6.30
N PHE A 24 -19.68 8.76 6.50
CA PHE A 24 -18.60 9.43 5.78
C PHE A 24 -17.24 8.79 6.11
N LEU A 25 -16.92 8.64 7.40
CA LEU A 25 -15.64 8.07 7.83
C LEU A 25 -15.48 6.61 7.39
N ALA A 26 -16.54 5.80 7.48
CA ALA A 26 -16.52 4.42 6.99
C ALA A 26 -16.34 4.36 5.46
N GLY A 27 -17.01 5.25 4.71
CA GLY A 27 -16.84 5.35 3.27
C GLY A 27 -15.44 5.80 2.88
N GLN A 28 -14.84 6.73 3.63
CA GLN A 28 -13.47 7.16 3.44
C GLN A 28 -12.49 6.02 3.71
N ALA A 29 -12.58 5.37 4.88
CA ALA A 29 -11.70 4.25 5.23
C ALA A 29 -11.74 3.11 4.20
N ASN A 30 -12.93 2.80 3.68
CA ASN A 30 -13.07 1.80 2.63
C ASN A 30 -12.41 2.24 1.31
N ARG A 31 -12.54 3.51 0.92
CA ARG A 31 -11.91 4.05 -0.29
C ARG A 31 -10.39 3.98 -0.18
N ASP A 32 -9.85 4.46 0.92
CA ASP A 32 -8.41 4.48 1.19
C ASP A 32 -7.84 3.05 1.23
N TYR A 33 -8.59 2.10 1.79
CA TYR A 33 -8.25 0.69 1.76
C TYR A 33 -8.23 0.14 0.33
N ILE A 34 -9.33 0.28 -0.40
CA ILE A 34 -9.47 -0.26 -1.77
C ILE A 34 -8.41 0.32 -2.71
N GLU A 35 -8.15 1.62 -2.65
CA GLU A 35 -7.16 2.29 -3.49
C GLU A 35 -5.75 1.74 -3.25
N ARG A 36 -5.35 1.60 -1.98
CA ARG A 36 -4.05 1.03 -1.62
C ARG A 36 -3.91 -0.42 -2.10
N GLU A 37 -4.91 -1.26 -1.82
CA GLU A 37 -4.86 -2.68 -2.21
C GLU A 37 -4.88 -2.84 -3.73
N ALA A 38 -5.69 -2.07 -4.44
CA ALA A 38 -5.75 -2.10 -5.91
C ALA A 38 -4.40 -1.70 -6.53
N TRP A 39 -3.74 -0.67 -6.00
CA TRP A 39 -2.41 -0.29 -6.44
C TRP A 39 -1.40 -1.41 -6.21
N GLN A 40 -1.37 -2.02 -5.02
CA GLN A 40 -0.44 -3.12 -4.71
C GLN A 40 -0.65 -4.32 -5.62
N ILE A 41 -1.90 -4.75 -5.81
CA ILE A 41 -2.25 -5.84 -6.72
C ILE A 41 -1.79 -5.52 -8.14
N GLY A 42 -2.00 -4.28 -8.60
CA GLY A 42 -1.55 -3.83 -9.91
C GLY A 42 -0.03 -3.88 -10.07
N GLN A 43 0.74 -3.49 -9.05
CA GLN A 43 2.20 -3.57 -9.07
C GLN A 43 2.69 -5.02 -9.08
N ILE A 44 2.13 -5.89 -8.24
CA ILE A 44 2.49 -7.31 -8.18
C ILE A 44 2.20 -7.98 -9.53
N THR A 45 1.01 -7.75 -10.09
CA THR A 45 0.62 -8.33 -11.38
C THR A 45 1.58 -7.90 -12.49
N GLN A 46 1.95 -6.62 -12.56
CA GLN A 46 2.92 -6.13 -13.54
C GLN A 46 4.33 -6.72 -13.33
N ALA A 47 4.78 -6.84 -12.07
CA ALA A 47 6.07 -7.42 -11.75
C ALA A 47 6.14 -8.90 -12.15
N LEU A 48 5.07 -9.67 -11.92
CA LEU A 48 4.95 -11.06 -12.36
C LEU A 48 5.00 -11.15 -13.89
N GLN A 49 4.26 -10.31 -14.61
CA GLN A 49 4.29 -10.30 -16.09
C GLN A 49 5.70 -10.03 -16.64
N LYS A 50 6.44 -9.09 -16.04
CA LYS A 50 7.83 -8.80 -16.41
C LYS A 50 8.75 -9.98 -16.13
N ALA A 51 8.62 -10.58 -14.94
CA ALA A 51 9.38 -11.75 -14.57
C ALA A 51 9.15 -12.94 -15.52
N ASP A 52 7.89 -13.21 -15.86
CA ASP A 52 7.50 -14.25 -16.82
C ASP A 52 8.02 -13.96 -18.23
N ALA A 53 8.14 -12.68 -18.60
CA ALA A 53 8.76 -12.24 -19.86
C ALA A 53 10.30 -12.25 -19.82
N GLY A 54 10.92 -12.61 -18.69
CA GLY A 54 12.37 -12.57 -18.51
C GLY A 54 12.95 -11.17 -18.43
N ASP A 55 12.13 -10.14 -18.17
CA ASP A 55 12.54 -8.73 -18.01
C ASP A 55 13.18 -8.52 -16.64
N PHE A 56 14.38 -9.08 -16.49
CA PHE A 56 15.25 -8.92 -15.34
C PHE A 56 16.49 -8.11 -15.72
N ALA A 57 17.05 -7.42 -14.73
CA ALA A 57 18.35 -6.79 -14.90
C ALA A 57 19.43 -7.85 -15.17
N SER A 58 20.35 -7.51 -16.06
CA SER A 58 21.55 -8.30 -16.33
C SER A 58 22.52 -8.29 -15.14
N GLU A 59 23.40 -9.28 -15.08
CA GLU A 59 24.46 -9.36 -14.04
C GLU A 59 25.33 -8.10 -14.00
N THR A 60 25.59 -7.49 -15.15
CA THR A 60 26.38 -6.25 -15.28
C THR A 60 25.66 -5.06 -14.63
N GLU A 61 24.35 -4.94 -14.84
CA GLU A 61 23.54 -3.87 -14.23
C GLU A 61 23.47 -4.03 -12.71
N VAL A 62 23.27 -5.26 -12.24
CA VAL A 62 23.28 -5.58 -10.80
C VAL A 62 24.63 -5.24 -10.17
N SER A 63 25.74 -5.60 -10.84
CA SER A 63 27.10 -5.31 -10.38
C SER A 63 27.39 -3.81 -10.30
N ALA A 64 26.93 -3.03 -11.29
CA ALA A 64 27.09 -1.58 -11.31
C ALA A 64 26.36 -0.89 -10.16
N ILE A 65 25.14 -1.35 -9.84
CA ILE A 65 24.36 -0.84 -8.70
C ILE A 65 25.04 -1.21 -7.38
N SER A 66 25.49 -2.46 -7.20
CA SER A 66 26.20 -2.89 -5.98
C SER A 66 27.45 -2.03 -5.71
N ALA A 67 28.28 -1.82 -6.74
CA ALA A 67 29.47 -0.98 -6.63
C ALA A 67 29.14 0.49 -6.28
N LYS A 68 28.00 1.02 -6.76
CA LYS A 68 27.55 2.37 -6.40
C LYS A 68 27.28 2.49 -4.90
N TRP A 69 26.53 1.56 -4.30
CA TRP A 69 26.17 1.64 -2.88
C TRP A 69 27.36 1.39 -1.94
N GLN A 70 28.27 0.48 -2.30
CA GLN A 70 29.49 0.24 -1.53
C GLN A 70 30.39 1.49 -1.42
N ARG A 71 30.45 2.32 -2.47
CA ARG A 71 31.22 3.58 -2.45
C ARG A 71 30.63 4.66 -1.54
N HIS A 72 29.36 4.56 -1.17
CA HIS A 72 28.67 5.52 -0.30
C HIS A 72 28.45 5.00 1.13
N ALA A 73 28.84 3.75 1.40
CA ALA A 73 28.72 3.12 2.71
C ALA A 73 29.99 3.26 3.57
N GLY A 74 30.91 4.15 3.19
CA GLY A 74 32.18 4.43 3.89
C GLY A 74 32.26 5.85 4.41
#